data_AF-A0A2X2RCM8-F1
#
_entry.id   AF-A0A2X2RCM8-F1
#
_cell.length_a   1.000
_cell.length_b   1.000
_cell.length_c   1.000
_cell.angle_alpha   90.00
_cell.angle_beta   90.00
_cell.angle_gamma   90.00
#
_symmetry.space_group_name_H-M   'P 1'
#
loop_
_entity.id
_entity.type
_entity.pdbx_description
1 polymer ?
#
loop_
_entity_poly.entity_id
_entity_poly.type
_entity_poly.pdbx_seq_one_letter_code
_entity_poly.pdbx_strand_id
1 'polypeptide(L)'
;MSVEYYRKQIIDLRARLAKEKENKKKDNAYYGDMAKKASSPSSKASYKKTKVDKAASHDRAIESLKKQIERSKESLAREKARKNKQVNDLKFL
;
A
#
# COMPACT_ATOMS: atom_id res chain seq x y z
N MET A 1 21.32 4.77 -1.36
CA MET A 1 20.56 3.85 -0.46
C MET A 1 21.06 2.43 -0.67
N SER A 2 21.19 1.64 0.40
CA SER A 2 21.77 0.29 0.31
C SER A 2 20.76 -0.77 -0.16
N VAL A 3 21.28 -1.92 -0.59
CA VAL A 3 20.48 -3.12 -0.88
C VAL A 3 19.61 -3.51 0.32
N GLU A 4 20.15 -3.41 1.53
CA GLU A 4 19.45 -3.77 2.76
C GLU A 4 18.29 -2.81 3.05
N TYR A 5 18.50 -1.50 2.84
CA TYR A 5 17.47 -0.49 2.97
C TYR A 5 16.25 -0.81 2.10
N TYR A 6 16.45 -1.06 0.80
CA TYR A 6 15.34 -1.36 -0.11
C TYR A 6 14.65 -2.68 0.22
N ARG A 7 15.38 -3.69 0.72
CA ARG A 7 14.77 -4.95 1.20
C ARG A 7 13.82 -4.69 2.36
N LYS A 8 14.26 -3.93 3.37
CA LYS A 8 13.42 -3.55 4.53
C LYS A 8 12.21 -2.71 4.09
N GLN A 9 12.42 -1.74 3.21
CA GLN A 9 11.35 -0.89 2.68
C GLN A 9 10.27 -1.71 1.95
N ILE A 10 10.66 -2.68 1.11
CA ILE A 10 9.68 -3.54 0.40
C ILE A 10 8.84 -4.36 1.39
N ILE A 11 9.44 -4.88 2.46
CA ILE A 11 8.71 -5.64 3.50
C ILE A 11 7.70 -4.74 4.20
N ASP A 12 8.11 -3.55 4.64
CA ASP A 12 7.22 -2.59 5.29
C ASP A 12 6.07 -2.14 4.37
N LEU A 13 6.37 -1.80 3.11
CA LEU A 13 5.35 -1.44 2.13
C LEU A 13 4.33 -2.56 1.89
N ARG A 14 4.78 -3.83 1.89
CA ARG A 14 3.88 -4.99 1.79
C ARG A 14 3.00 -5.14 3.02
N ALA A 15 3.54 -4.93 4.21
CA ALA A 15 2.76 -4.95 5.46
C ALA A 15 1.70 -3.84 5.46
N ARG A 16 2.07 -2.62 5.05
CA ARG A 16 1.14 -1.50 4.88
C ARG A 16 0.05 -1.80 3.85
N LEU A 17 0.40 -2.42 2.72
CA LEU A 17 -0.57 -2.83 1.70
C LEU A 17 -1.57 -3.85 2.22
N ALA A 18 -1.12 -4.83 3.01
CA ALA A 18 -2.00 -5.82 3.63
C ALA A 18 -2.95 -5.15 4.63
N LYS A 19 -2.42 -4.29 5.50
CA LYS A 19 -3.20 -3.50 6.46
C LYS A 19 -4.25 -2.62 5.77
N GLU A 20 -3.88 -1.96 4.67
CA GLU A 20 -4.81 -1.09 3.94
C GLU A 20 -5.96 -1.87 3.30
N LYS A 21 -5.68 -3.07 2.77
CA LYS A 21 -6.73 -3.97 2.28
C LYS A 21 -7.67 -4.42 3.39
N GLU A 22 -7.15 -4.67 4.59
CA GLU A 22 -7.95 -5.04 5.75
C GLU A 22 -8.81 -3.86 6.24
N ASN A 23 -8.23 -2.66 6.33
CA ASN A 23 -8.96 -1.43 6.66
C ASN A 23 -10.11 -1.19 5.69
N LYS A 24 -9.89 -1.36 4.38
CA LYS A 24 -10.97 -1.26 3.37
C LYS A 24 -12.13 -2.21 3.69
N LYS A 25 -11.84 -3.45 4.07
CA LYS A 25 -12.89 -4.43 4.43
C LYS A 25 -13.63 -3.99 5.70
N LYS A 26 -12.91 -3.55 6.73
CA LYS A 26 -13.47 -3.08 8.00
C LYS A 26 -14.38 -1.86 7.81
N ASP A 27 -13.92 -0.84 7.09
CA ASP A 27 -14.71 0.37 6.83
C ASP A 27 -15.95 0.05 5.99
N ASN A 28 -15.83 -0.81 4.98
CA ASN A 28 -16.97 -1.20 4.14
C ASN A 28 -18.06 -1.90 4.95
N ALA A 29 -17.67 -2.83 5.84
CA ALA A 29 -18.58 -3.50 6.75
C ALA A 29 -19.20 -2.51 7.75
N TYR A 30 -18.36 -1.71 8.41
CA TYR A 30 -18.78 -0.73 9.41
C TYR A 30 -19.83 0.25 8.88
N TYR A 31 -19.54 0.96 7.79
CA TYR A 31 -20.50 1.92 7.22
C TYR A 31 -21.73 1.24 6.60
N GLY A 32 -21.57 -0.01 6.12
CA GLY A 32 -22.70 -0.84 5.70
C GLY A 32 -23.67 -1.12 6.85
N ASP A 33 -23.15 -1.49 8.02
CA ASP A 33 -23.96 -1.79 9.19
C ASP A 33 -24.55 -0.52 9.84
N MET A 34 -23.81 0.58 9.85
CA MET A 34 -24.34 1.89 10.26
C MET A 34 -25.52 2.31 9.38
N ALA A 35 -25.42 2.12 8.06
CA ALA A 35 -26.53 2.41 7.15
C ALA A 35 -27.76 1.50 7.36
N LYS A 36 -27.57 0.25 7.82
CA LYS A 36 -28.68 -0.65 8.16
C LYS A 36 -29.35 -0.24 9.48
N LYS A 37 -28.55 0.11 10.48
CA LYS A 37 -29.01 0.44 11.85
C LYS A 37 -29.61 1.85 11.97
N ALA A 38 -29.25 2.78 11.08
CA ALA A 38 -29.74 4.14 11.13
C ALA A 38 -31.27 4.22 10.98
N SER A 39 -31.92 5.00 11.82
CA SER A 39 -33.40 5.15 11.80
C SER A 39 -33.88 6.26 10.87
N SER A 40 -33.05 7.27 10.57
CA SER A 40 -33.45 8.39 9.70
C SER A 40 -32.99 8.19 8.24
N PRO A 41 -33.78 8.65 7.25
CA PRO A 41 -33.37 8.61 5.84
C PRO A 41 -32.07 9.37 5.57
N SER A 42 -31.88 10.52 6.21
CA SER A 42 -30.67 11.35 6.07
C SER A 42 -29.42 10.60 6.52
N SER A 43 -29.44 10.01 7.72
CA SER A 43 -28.31 9.24 8.25
C SER A 43 -27.99 8.03 7.37
N LYS A 44 -29.00 7.33 6.85
CA LYS A 44 -28.79 6.22 5.90
C LYS A 44 -28.06 6.69 4.64
N ALA A 45 -28.48 7.82 4.08
CA ALA A 45 -27.85 8.38 2.88
C ALA A 45 -26.40 8.80 3.16
N SER A 46 -26.15 9.46 4.29
CA SER A 46 -24.80 9.84 4.72
C SER A 46 -23.87 8.63 4.87
N TYR A 47 -24.27 7.58 5.58
CA TYR A 47 -23.44 6.39 5.74
C TYR A 47 -23.16 5.66 4.42
N LYS A 48 -24.16 5.58 3.51
CA LYS A 48 -23.96 5.02 2.17
C LYS A 48 -22.92 5.82 1.39
N LYS A 49 -22.99 7.16 1.43
CA LYS A 49 -22.01 8.03 0.78
C LYS A 49 -20.61 7.85 1.38
N THR A 50 -20.49 7.90 2.71
CA THR A 50 -19.20 7.71 3.40
C THR A 50 -18.57 6.37 3.08
N LYS A 51 -19.38 5.30 3.00
CA LYS A 51 -18.91 3.97 2.59
C LYS A 51 -18.22 4.00 1.21
N VAL A 52 -18.84 4.65 0.23
CA VAL A 52 -18.31 4.79 -1.14
C VAL A 52 -17.05 5.65 -1.14
N ASP A 53 -17.10 6.80 -0.48
CA ASP A 53 -15.97 7.74 -0.42
C ASP A 53 -14.73 7.10 0.24
N LYS A 54 -14.93 6.35 1.32
CA LYS A 54 -13.85 5.60 2.00
C LYS A 54 -13.31 4.46 1.17
N ALA A 55 -14.18 3.69 0.51
CA ALA A 55 -13.74 2.63 -0.40
C ALA A 55 -12.85 3.19 -1.52
N ALA A 56 -13.25 4.31 -2.14
CA ALA A 56 -12.46 4.99 -3.16
C ALA A 56 -11.12 5.52 -2.62
N SER A 57 -11.12 6.06 -1.39
CA SER A 57 -9.89 6.50 -0.72
C SER A 57 -8.91 5.34 -0.52
N HIS A 58 -9.38 4.20 -0.01
CA HIS A 58 -8.56 3.00 0.17
C HIS A 58 -8.02 2.47 -1.16
N ASP A 59 -8.82 2.52 -2.24
CA ASP A 59 -8.37 2.07 -3.56
C ASP A 59 -7.18 2.89 -4.08
N ARG A 60 -7.24 4.22 -3.93
CA ARG A 60 -6.11 5.10 -4.28
C ARG A 60 -4.88 4.80 -3.42
N ALA A 61 -5.06 4.56 -2.12
CA ALA A 61 -3.95 4.22 -1.21
C ALA A 61 -3.30 2.88 -1.59
N ILE A 62 -4.12 1.85 -1.87
CA ILE A 62 -3.66 0.54 -2.34
C ILE A 62 -2.87 0.66 -3.64
N GLU A 63 -3.35 1.44 -4.61
CA GLU A 63 -2.65 1.65 -5.88
C GLU A 63 -1.31 2.37 -5.67
N SER A 64 -1.29 3.41 -4.83
CA SER A 64 -0.07 4.12 -4.46
C SER A 64 0.96 3.19 -3.82
N LEU A 65 0.55 2.36 -2.86
CA LEU A 65 1.43 1.39 -2.21
C LEU A 65 1.98 0.35 -3.20
N LYS A 66 1.16 -0.15 -4.13
CA LYS A 66 1.64 -1.03 -5.21
C LYS A 66 2.71 -0.36 -6.06
N LYS A 67 2.48 0.89 -6.50
CA LYS A 67 3.46 1.66 -7.29
C LYS A 67 4.77 1.88 -6.51
N GLN A 68 4.68 2.17 -5.22
CA GLN A 68 5.87 2.33 -4.35
C GLN A 68 6.66 1.03 -4.22
N ILE A 69 5.99 -0.11 -4.11
CA ILE A 69 6.64 -1.43 -4.08
C ILE A 69 7.43 -1.67 -5.37
N GLU A 70 6.83 -1.43 -6.54
CA GLU A 70 7.52 -1.63 -7.82
C GLU A 70 8.73 -0.70 -7.98
N ARG A 71 8.57 0.60 -7.67
CA ARG A 71 9.70 1.55 -7.66
C ARG A 71 10.84 1.13 -6.72
N SER A 72 10.49 0.56 -5.56
CA SER A 72 11.47 0.06 -4.59
C SER A 72 12.19 -1.19 -5.10
N LYS A 73 11.50 -2.09 -5.80
CA LYS A 73 12.11 -3.26 -6.46
C LYS A 73 13.07 -2.86 -7.57
N GLU A 74 12.68 -1.90 -8.42
CA GLU A 74 13.56 -1.37 -9.47
C GLU A 74 14.82 -0.75 -8.88
N SER A 75 14.67 0.03 -7.81
CA SER A 75 15.80 0.66 -7.12
C SER A 75 16.72 -0.37 -6.46
N LEU A 76 16.16 -1.42 -5.88
CA LEU A 76 16.91 -2.57 -5.38
C LEU A 76 17.69 -3.28 -6.49
N ALA A 77 17.09 -3.48 -7.66
CA ALA A 77 17.74 -4.11 -8.80
C ALA A 77 18.94 -3.29 -9.30
N ARG A 78 18.75 -1.96 -9.46
CA ARG A 78 19.83 -1.04 -9.83
C ARG A 78 20.98 -1.07 -8.82
N GLU A 79 20.68 -1.03 -7.53
CA GLU A 79 21.72 -1.03 -6.49
C GLU A 79 22.48 -2.37 -6.43
N LYS A 80 21.80 -3.51 -6.65
CA LYS A 80 22.48 -4.81 -6.78
C LYS A 80 23.41 -4.84 -7.97
N ALA A 81 22.97 -4.35 -9.13
CA ALA A 81 23.79 -4.31 -10.34
C ALA A 81 25.04 -3.44 -10.13
N ARG A 82 24.88 -2.27 -9.49
CA ARG A 82 25.98 -1.38 -9.12
C ARG A 82 27.01 -2.08 -8.22
N LYS A 83 26.55 -2.76 -7.17
CA LYS A 83 27.42 -3.49 -6.24
C LYS A 83 28.16 -4.64 -6.94
N ASN A 84 27.49 -5.38 -7.82
CA ASN A 84 28.11 -6.47 -8.58
C ASN A 84 29.19 -5.95 -9.52
N LYS A 85 28.95 -4.82 -10.22
CA LYS A 85 29.95 -4.18 -11.07
C LYS A 85 31.20 -3.80 -10.27
N GLN A 86 31.03 -3.12 -9.13
CA GLN A 86 32.15 -2.75 -8.26
C GLN A 86 32.96 -3.97 -7.79
N VAL A 87 32.29 -5.07 -7.43
CA VAL A 87 32.97 -6.32 -7.03
C VAL A 87 33.76 -6.92 -8.19
N ASN A 88 33.22 -6.88 -9.42
CA ASN A 88 33.94 -7.38 -10.58
C ASN A 88 35.16 -6.52 -10.92
N ASP A 89 35.01 -5.19 -10.91
CA ASP A 89 36.13 -4.28 -11.17
C ASP A 89 37.29 -4.49 -10.18
N LEU A 90 36.98 -4.83 -8.92
CA LEU A 90 37.96 -5.16 -7.87
C LEU A 90 38.60 -6.55 -8.02
N LYS A 91 38.00 -7.47 -8.77
CA LYS A 91 38.52 -8.84 -8.97
C LYS A 91 39.57 -8.94 -10.07
N PHE A 92 39.67 -7.92 -10.92
CA PHE A 92 40.60 -7.87 -12.04
C PHE A 92 41.71 -6.82 -11.83
N LEU A 93 41.89 -6.36 -10.58
CA LEU A 93 43.02 -5.57 -10.08
C LEU A 93 43.89 -6.47 -9.18
#